data_AF-A0A842QWJ3-F1
#
_entry.id   AF-A0A842QWJ3-F1
#
_cell.length_a   1.000
_cell.length_b   1.000
_cell.length_c   1.000
_cell.angle_alpha   90.00
_cell.angle_beta   90.00
_cell.angle_gamma   90.00
#
_symmetry.space_group_name_H-M   'P 1'
#
loop_
_entity.id
_entity.type
_entity.pdbx_description
1 polymer ?
#
loop_
_entity_poly.entity_id
_entity_poly.type
_entity_poly.pdbx_seq_one_letter_code
_entity_poly.pdbx_strand_id
1 'polypeptide(L)'
;MPDSEIKSLPLMRRRKLLGYLIPAVNIPLLLYNLYQTFIHLQQGMQIGTQMFWEDLLLLASNVFLTVAIPRFFPVYPSKYLLEKEGLKIKRLLRRTATIPYKDIDRVEVYIRTEEEISEDAREYATDQSALLRKSGFKFIDFTNAEDNIMNLFVGKSVYMISPARPKALLKKLKRRNKGLTARIIELNSRGKRIRDLN
;
A
#
# COMPACT_ATOMS: atom_id res chain seq x y z
N MET A 1 28.09 0.13 -0.83
CA MET A 1 27.26 0.81 -1.85
C MET A 1 26.29 1.72 -1.13
N PRO A 2 26.15 2.99 -1.56
CA PRO A 2 25.18 3.90 -0.97
C PRO A 2 23.76 3.39 -1.24
N ASP A 3 22.83 3.77 -0.36
CA ASP A 3 21.42 3.47 -0.49
C ASP A 3 20.90 4.02 -1.82
N SER A 4 20.49 3.14 -2.73
CA SER A 4 19.96 3.60 -4.02
C SER A 4 18.45 3.70 -3.94
N GLU A 5 17.92 4.91 -3.96
CA GLU A 5 16.49 5.14 -4.09
C GLU A 5 15.98 4.52 -5.39
N ILE A 6 14.88 3.77 -5.28
CA ILE A 6 14.17 3.23 -6.43
C ILE A 6 13.05 4.19 -6.75
N LYS A 7 13.08 4.74 -7.97
CA LYS A 7 11.98 5.57 -8.48
C LYS A 7 10.68 4.75 -8.46
N SER A 8 9.71 5.17 -7.64
CA SER A 8 8.36 4.63 -7.63
C SER A 8 7.49 5.30 -8.70
N LEU A 9 6.41 4.62 -9.11
CA LEU A 9 5.37 5.26 -9.91
C LEU A 9 4.69 6.38 -9.11
N PRO A 10 4.21 7.45 -9.78
CA PRO A 10 3.44 8.48 -9.11
C PRO A 10 2.16 7.89 -8.53
N LEU A 11 1.70 8.45 -7.41
CA LEU A 11 0.45 8.04 -6.80
C LEU A 11 -0.72 8.35 -7.73
N MET A 12 -1.60 7.37 -7.95
CA MET A 12 -2.80 7.55 -8.77
C MET A 12 -3.62 8.76 -8.31
N ARG A 13 -4.16 9.52 -9.27
CA ARG A 13 -4.93 10.75 -8.99
C ARG A 13 -6.07 10.51 -8.00
N ARG A 14 -6.82 9.42 -8.15
CA ARG A 14 -7.92 9.03 -7.24
C ARG A 14 -7.44 8.81 -5.80
N ARG A 15 -6.34 8.07 -5.62
CA ARG A 15 -5.74 7.79 -4.29
C ARG A 15 -5.19 9.07 -3.65
N LYS A 16 -4.52 9.90 -4.45
CA LYS A 16 -4.00 11.21 -4.05
C LYS A 16 -5.11 12.14 -3.58
N LEU A 17 -6.21 12.20 -4.32
CA LEU A 17 -7.38 13.02 -3.98
C LEU A 17 -8.02 12.55 -2.67
N LEU A 18 -8.20 11.24 -2.47
CA LEU A 18 -8.65 10.69 -1.18
C LEU A 18 -7.70 11.06 -0.03
N GLY A 19 -6.39 11.01 -0.26
CA GLY A 19 -5.39 11.39 0.74
C GLY A 19 -5.44 12.85 1.17
N TYR A 20 -6.02 13.75 0.36
CA TYR A 20 -6.27 15.14 0.72
C TYR A 20 -7.67 15.36 1.28
N LEU A 21 -8.70 14.73 0.72
CA LEU A 21 -10.08 14.91 1.16
C LEU A 21 -10.32 14.39 2.57
N ILE A 22 -9.75 13.23 2.92
CA ILE A 22 -9.89 12.65 4.26
C ILE A 22 -9.45 13.66 5.34
N PRO A 23 -8.21 14.18 5.36
CA PRO A 23 -7.82 15.17 6.35
C PRO A 23 -8.57 16.49 6.18
N ALA A 24 -8.84 16.96 4.96
CA ALA A 24 -9.51 18.23 4.74
C ALA A 24 -10.94 18.28 5.32
N VAL A 25 -11.66 17.16 5.31
CA VAL A 25 -13.00 17.08 5.91
C VAL A 25 -12.94 16.73 7.39
N ASN A 26 -12.12 15.75 7.77
CA ASN A 26 -12.18 15.21 9.14
C ASN A 26 -11.39 16.06 10.15
N ILE A 27 -10.33 16.78 9.75
CA ILE A 27 -9.59 17.64 10.68
C ILE A 27 -10.45 18.82 11.17
N PRO A 28 -11.16 19.58 10.31
CA PRO A 28 -12.07 20.62 10.77
C PRO A 28 -13.18 20.08 11.69
N LEU A 29 -13.78 18.94 11.34
CA LEU A 29 -14.80 18.29 12.18
C LEU A 29 -14.23 17.85 13.54
N LEU A 30 -13.01 17.32 13.55
CA LEU A 30 -12.32 16.95 14.79
C LEU A 30 -12.07 18.17 15.67
N LEU A 31 -11.58 19.28 15.09
CA LEU A 31 -11.34 20.52 15.82
C LEU A 31 -12.64 21.13 16.36
N TYR A 32 -13.71 21.11 15.57
CA TYR A 32 -15.02 21.58 15.99
C TYR A 32 -15.58 20.74 17.15
N ASN A 33 -15.53 19.40 17.04
CA ASN A 33 -16.00 18.52 18.11
C ASN A 33 -15.16 18.65 19.38
N LEU A 34 -13.85 18.84 19.25
CA LEU A 34 -12.96 19.12 20.39
C LEU A 34 -13.35 20.43 21.09
N TYR A 35 -13.65 21.46 20.30
CA TYR A 35 -14.10 22.74 20.84
C TYR A 35 -15.44 22.60 21.58
N GLN A 36 -16.43 21.92 21.01
CA GLN A 36 -17.73 21.69 21.66
C GLN A 36 -17.57 20.91 22.96
N THR A 37 -16.80 19.82 22.94
CA THR A 37 -16.51 19.01 24.14
C THR A 37 -15.84 19.86 25.22
N PHE A 38 -14.91 20.74 24.83
CA PHE A 38 -14.25 21.64 25.77
C PHE A 38 -15.22 22.65 26.41
N ILE A 39 -16.12 23.24 25.63
CA ILE A 39 -17.17 24.15 26.14
C ILE A 39 -18.10 23.40 27.09
N HIS A 40 -18.54 22.19 26.73
CA HIS A 40 -19.39 21.38 27.60
C HIS A 40 -18.73 21.07 28.94
N LEU A 41 -17.43 20.73 28.94
CA LEU A 41 -16.67 20.53 30.18
C LEU A 41 -16.58 21.81 31.01
N GLN A 42 -16.40 22.98 30.40
CA GLN A 42 -16.42 24.27 31.11
C GLN A 42 -17.79 24.60 31.71
N GLN A 43 -18.88 24.17 31.06
CA GLN A 43 -20.25 24.36 31.55
C GLN A 43 -20.64 23.37 32.67
N GLY A 44 -19.70 22.53 33.13
CA GLY A 44 -19.94 21.60 34.23
C GLY A 44 -20.54 20.27 33.79
N MET A 45 -20.31 19.84 32.54
CA MET A 45 -20.66 18.50 32.07
C MET A 45 -20.16 17.44 33.05
N GLN A 46 -21.08 16.63 33.57
CA GLN A 46 -20.76 15.52 34.44
C GLN A 46 -20.34 14.29 33.62
N ILE A 47 -19.26 13.64 34.08
CA ILE A 47 -18.78 12.38 33.51
C ILE A 47 -19.87 11.32 33.65
N GLY A 48 -20.11 10.55 32.59
CA GLY A 48 -21.09 9.46 32.58
C GLY A 48 -22.50 9.87 32.15
N THR A 49 -22.74 11.16 31.90
CA THR A 49 -23.97 11.63 31.26
C THR A 49 -24.05 11.21 29.78
N GLN A 50 -25.25 11.19 29.21
CA GLN A 50 -25.44 10.87 27.80
C GLN A 50 -24.61 11.77 26.88
N MET A 51 -24.63 13.09 27.14
CA MET A 51 -23.89 14.08 26.37
C MET A 51 -22.37 13.82 26.38
N PHE A 52 -21.81 13.43 27.54
CA PHE A 52 -20.40 13.07 27.66
C PHE A 52 -20.03 11.86 26.77
N TRP A 53 -20.87 10.83 26.76
CA TRP A 53 -20.63 9.64 25.93
C TRP A 53 -20.78 9.92 24.45
N GLU A 54 -21.74 10.76 24.05
CA GLU A 54 -21.92 11.20 22.67
C GLU A 54 -20.68 11.96 22.16
N ASP A 55 -20.20 12.94 22.92
CA ASP A 55 -18.99 13.71 22.58
C ASP A 55 -17.76 12.80 22.46
N LEU A 56 -17.57 11.89 23.41
CA LEU A 56 -16.46 10.94 23.39
C LEU A 56 -16.53 10.01 22.17
N LEU A 57 -17.71 9.48 21.84
CA LEU A 57 -17.91 8.61 20.68
C LEU A 57 -17.67 9.36 19.37
N LEU A 58 -18.15 10.61 19.26
CA LEU A 58 -17.93 11.46 18.09
C LEU A 58 -16.45 11.78 17.90
N LEU A 59 -15.73 12.12 18.97
CA LEU A 59 -14.29 12.35 18.93
C LEU A 59 -13.52 11.09 18.54
N ALA A 60 -13.82 9.96 19.18
CA ALA A 60 -13.18 8.68 18.87
C ALA A 60 -13.41 8.27 17.41
N SER A 61 -14.65 8.45 16.92
CA SER A 61 -15.02 8.17 15.53
C SER A 61 -14.28 9.07 14.55
N ASN A 62 -14.20 10.38 14.81
CA ASN A 62 -13.46 11.30 13.94
C ASN A 62 -11.96 11.01 13.91
N VAL A 63 -11.35 10.70 15.06
CA VAL A 63 -9.94 10.29 15.12
C VAL A 63 -9.73 8.98 14.34
N PHE A 64 -10.64 8.01 14.50
CA PHE A 64 -10.61 6.76 13.77
C PHE A 64 -10.69 6.99 12.25
N LEU A 65 -11.65 7.79 11.77
CA LEU A 65 -11.80 8.12 10.35
C LEU A 65 -10.58 8.86 9.80
N THR A 66 -10.02 9.80 10.57
CA THR A 66 -8.85 10.61 10.16
C THR A 66 -7.58 9.79 10.08
N VAL A 67 -7.36 8.85 11.02
CA VAL A 67 -6.06 8.16 11.18
C VAL A 67 -6.09 6.74 10.64
N ALA A 68 -7.17 5.98 10.86
CA ALA A 68 -7.25 4.59 10.45
C ALA A 68 -7.40 4.46 8.94
N ILE A 69 -8.26 5.27 8.30
CA ILE A 69 -8.47 5.19 6.85
C ILE A 69 -7.15 5.38 6.09
N PRO A 70 -6.35 6.44 6.33
CA PRO A 70 -5.10 6.60 5.59
C PRO A 70 -4.01 5.56 5.91
N ARG A 71 -4.14 4.85 7.04
CA ARG A 71 -3.23 3.75 7.42
C ARG A 71 -3.51 2.47 6.64
N PHE A 72 -4.80 2.16 6.42
CA PHE A 72 -5.22 0.96 5.69
C PHE A 72 -5.21 1.17 4.17
N PHE A 73 -5.64 2.33 3.69
CA PHE A 73 -5.68 2.64 2.26
C PHE A 73 -4.35 3.24 1.76
N PRO A 74 -3.90 2.90 0.53
CA PRO A 74 -2.67 3.42 -0.06
C PRO A 74 -2.85 4.85 -0.60
N VAL A 75 -3.15 5.82 0.27
CA VAL A 75 -3.45 7.21 -0.11
C VAL A 75 -2.26 8.16 -0.06
N TYR A 76 -1.11 7.70 0.44
CA TYR A 76 0.15 8.42 0.43
C TYR A 76 1.18 7.71 -0.44
N PRO A 77 2.10 8.46 -1.08
CA PRO A 77 3.14 7.85 -1.90
C PRO A 77 4.08 7.01 -1.04
N SER A 78 4.31 5.77 -1.48
CA SER A 78 5.36 4.91 -0.96
C SER A 78 6.70 5.22 -1.61
N LYS A 79 7.77 5.15 -0.82
CA LYS A 79 9.17 5.23 -1.27
C LYS A 79 9.86 3.90 -1.02
N TYR A 80 10.73 3.50 -1.96
CA TYR A 80 11.47 2.24 -1.89
C TYR A 80 12.98 2.50 -1.96
N LEU A 81 13.73 1.89 -1.06
CA LEU A 81 15.17 2.11 -0.89
C LEU A 81 15.87 0.75 -0.89
N LEU A 82 16.90 0.59 -1.71
CA LEU A 82 17.79 -0.57 -1.64
C LEU A 82 18.90 -0.28 -0.65
N GLU A 83 18.77 -0.81 0.56
CA GLU A 83 19.81 -0.74 1.59
C GLU A 83 20.74 -1.98 1.48
N LYS A 84 21.78 -2.03 2.30
CA LYS A 84 22.72 -3.17 2.34
C LYS A 84 22.03 -4.46 2.77
N GLU A 85 21.19 -4.39 3.80
CA GLU A 85 20.57 -5.54 4.46
C GLU A 85 19.29 -6.01 3.77
N GLY A 86 18.59 -5.09 3.08
CA GLY A 86 17.31 -5.42 2.46
C GLY A 86 16.69 -4.29 1.66
N LEU A 87 15.48 -4.57 1.16
CA LEU A 87 14.62 -3.59 0.53
C LEU A 87 13.77 -2.90 1.60
N LYS A 88 13.92 -1.60 1.75
CA LYS A 88 13.12 -0.80 2.68
C LYS A 88 12.01 -0.07 1.97
N ILE A 89 10.82 -0.15 2.53
CA ILE A 89 9.59 0.42 2.01
C ILE A 89 9.01 1.35 3.08
N LYS A 90 8.83 2.62 2.72
CA LYS A 90 8.31 3.66 3.61
C LYS A 90 7.03 4.26 3.02
N ARG A 91 6.03 4.50 3.86
CA ARG A 91 4.85 5.30 3.53
C ARG A 91 4.40 6.08 4.76
N LEU A 92 3.92 7.30 4.55
CA LEU A 92 3.35 8.13 5.62
C LEU A 92 2.15 7.42 6.27
N LEU A 93 2.02 7.54 7.60
CA LEU A 93 0.96 6.90 8.41
C LEU A 93 0.89 5.35 8.31
N ARG A 94 1.93 4.70 7.77
CA ARG A 94 2.10 3.24 7.80
C ARG A 94 3.47 2.86 8.33
N ARG A 95 3.54 1.70 8.99
CA ARG A 95 4.81 1.17 9.50
C ARG A 95 5.79 0.93 8.34
N THR A 96 7.04 1.35 8.53
CA THR A 96 8.14 1.06 7.61
C THR A 96 8.41 -0.44 7.61
N ALA A 97 8.56 -1.04 6.43
CA ALA A 97 8.94 -2.44 6.27
C ALA A 97 10.36 -2.52 5.71
N THR A 98 11.21 -3.33 6.31
CA THR A 98 12.53 -3.69 5.76
C THR A 98 12.51 -5.19 5.49
N ILE A 99 12.65 -5.56 4.22
CA ILE A 99 12.58 -6.94 3.76
C ILE A 99 14.01 -7.40 3.44
N PRO A 100 14.60 -8.33 4.22
CA PRO A 100 15.91 -8.89 3.92
C PRO A 100 15.89 -9.60 2.57
N TYR A 101 16.95 -9.44 1.76
CA TYR A 101 16.98 -10.03 0.42
C TYR A 101 16.85 -11.55 0.40
N LYS A 102 17.39 -12.20 1.43
CA LYS A 102 17.36 -13.65 1.63
C LYS A 102 15.95 -14.19 1.93
N ASP A 103 15.06 -13.36 2.47
CA ASP A 103 13.71 -13.76 2.85
C ASP A 103 12.72 -13.59 1.67
N ILE A 104 13.18 -13.04 0.54
CA ILE A 104 12.38 -12.93 -0.67
C ILE A 104 12.52 -14.25 -1.43
N ASP A 105 11.48 -15.08 -1.40
CA ASP A 105 11.49 -16.40 -2.03
C ASP A 105 11.17 -16.32 -3.53
N ARG A 106 10.19 -15.46 -3.85
CA ARG A 106 9.63 -15.30 -5.20
C ARG A 106 9.28 -13.85 -5.46
N VAL A 107 9.44 -13.43 -6.71
CA VAL A 107 8.96 -12.13 -7.19
C VAL A 107 8.08 -12.32 -8.41
N GLU A 108 6.89 -11.74 -8.38
CA GLU A 108 6.04 -11.62 -9.57
C GLU A 108 5.92 -10.16 -9.97
N VAL A 109 6.07 -9.88 -11.26
CA VAL A 109 5.97 -8.54 -11.81
C VAL A 109 4.84 -8.51 -12.83
N TYR A 110 3.77 -7.81 -12.51
CA TYR A 110 2.66 -7.51 -13.40
C TYR A 110 2.92 -6.17 -14.07
N ILE A 111 3.00 -6.16 -15.39
CA ILE A 111 3.27 -4.98 -16.21
C ILE A 111 2.09 -4.79 -17.16
N ARG A 112 1.35 -3.71 -16.97
CA ARG A 112 0.39 -3.23 -17.96
C ARG A 112 1.16 -2.57 -19.09
N THR A 113 1.07 -3.15 -20.28
CA THR A 113 1.81 -2.64 -21.46
C THR A 113 1.00 -1.62 -22.24
N GLU A 114 -0.32 -1.72 -22.20
CA GLU A 114 -1.28 -0.91 -22.96
C GLU A 114 -2.37 -0.35 -22.03
N GLU A 115 -2.97 0.79 -22.40
CA GLU A 115 -4.09 1.35 -21.63
C GLU A 115 -5.30 0.43 -21.63
N GLU A 116 -5.55 -0.34 -22.67
CA GLU A 116 -6.60 -1.36 -22.66
C GLU A 116 -6.01 -2.72 -22.33
N ILE A 117 -6.64 -3.42 -21.38
CA ILE A 117 -6.29 -4.79 -21.00
C ILE A 117 -7.49 -5.65 -21.36
N SER A 118 -7.24 -6.80 -21.99
CA SER A 118 -8.31 -7.80 -22.22
C SER A 118 -8.95 -8.26 -20.91
N GLU A 119 -10.24 -8.58 -20.96
CA GLU A 119 -10.94 -9.13 -19.78
C GLU A 119 -10.26 -10.42 -19.29
N ASP A 120 -9.81 -11.31 -20.19
CA ASP A 120 -9.05 -12.52 -19.84
C ASP A 120 -7.78 -12.24 -19.01
N ALA A 121 -7.06 -11.16 -19.34
CA ALA A 121 -5.85 -10.78 -18.63
C ALA A 121 -6.17 -10.16 -17.26
N ARG A 122 -7.30 -9.44 -17.17
CA ARG A 122 -7.83 -8.89 -15.92
C ARG A 122 -8.30 -10.00 -14.99
N GLU A 123 -9.10 -10.93 -15.50
CA GLU A 123 -9.59 -12.12 -14.79
C GLU A 123 -8.43 -12.96 -14.26
N TYR A 124 -7.42 -13.20 -15.10
CA TYR A 124 -6.22 -13.89 -14.66
C TYR A 124 -5.55 -13.21 -13.46
N ALA A 125 -5.35 -11.89 -13.49
CA ALA A 125 -4.73 -11.17 -12.39
C ALA A 125 -5.59 -11.19 -11.11
N THR A 126 -6.92 -11.09 -11.25
CA THR A 126 -7.85 -11.19 -10.11
C THR A 126 -7.89 -12.58 -9.51
N ASP A 127 -7.90 -13.62 -10.34
CA ASP A 127 -7.96 -15.02 -9.93
C ASP A 127 -6.68 -15.45 -9.23
N GLN A 128 -5.51 -15.08 -9.77
CA GLN A 128 -4.24 -15.35 -9.10
C GLN A 128 -4.19 -14.68 -7.72
N SER A 129 -4.67 -13.45 -7.62
CA SER A 129 -4.74 -12.75 -6.34
C SER A 129 -5.72 -13.43 -5.37
N ALA A 130 -6.87 -13.91 -5.87
CA ALA A 130 -7.86 -14.61 -5.07
C ALA A 130 -7.35 -15.98 -4.58
N LEU A 131 -6.70 -16.74 -5.44
CA LEU A 131 -6.07 -18.02 -5.10
C LEU A 131 -5.01 -17.84 -4.01
N LEU A 132 -4.14 -16.84 -4.13
CA LEU A 132 -3.15 -16.55 -3.10
C LEU A 132 -3.78 -16.21 -1.75
N ARG A 133 -4.86 -15.42 -1.73
CA ARG A 133 -5.60 -15.13 -0.49
C ARG A 133 -6.22 -16.38 0.11
N LYS A 134 -6.84 -17.25 -0.71
CA LYS A 134 -7.41 -18.53 -0.27
C LYS A 134 -6.34 -19.46 0.32
N SER A 135 -5.13 -19.45 -0.25
CA SER A 135 -3.98 -20.19 0.25
C SER A 135 -3.34 -19.60 1.53
N GLY A 136 -3.90 -18.52 2.07
CA GLY A 136 -3.47 -17.92 3.34
C GLY A 136 -2.39 -16.84 3.22
N PHE A 137 -2.10 -16.34 2.01
CA PHE A 137 -1.19 -15.21 1.85
C PHE A 137 -1.83 -13.89 2.30
N LYS A 138 -1.09 -13.12 3.10
CA LYS A 138 -1.48 -11.77 3.54
C LYS A 138 -0.90 -10.72 2.60
N PHE A 139 -1.77 -9.93 1.98
CA PHE A 139 -1.36 -8.86 1.07
C PHE A 139 -1.07 -7.57 1.83
N ILE A 140 0.13 -7.03 1.63
CA ILE A 140 0.60 -5.80 2.26
C ILE A 140 0.83 -4.78 1.15
N ASP A 141 -0.18 -3.94 0.92
CA ASP A 141 -0.18 -2.98 -0.18
C ASP A 141 0.66 -1.72 0.10
N PHE A 142 1.75 -1.58 -0.65
CA PHE A 142 2.61 -0.39 -0.75
C PHE A 142 2.65 0.18 -2.18
N THR A 143 1.68 -0.15 -3.03
CA THR A 143 1.58 0.35 -4.41
C THR A 143 1.16 1.82 -4.45
N ASN A 144 1.70 2.55 -5.41
CA ASN A 144 1.32 3.91 -5.76
C ASN A 144 0.40 3.94 -6.98
N ALA A 145 0.62 3.02 -7.92
CA ALA A 145 -0.14 2.87 -9.15
C ALA A 145 -0.30 1.40 -9.53
N GLU A 146 -1.22 1.17 -10.47
CA GLU A 146 -1.63 -0.18 -10.91
C GLU A 146 -0.96 -0.58 -12.24
N ASP A 147 -0.23 0.34 -12.89
CA ASP A 147 0.42 0.07 -14.18
C ASP A 147 1.55 -0.95 -14.06
N ASN A 148 2.33 -0.86 -12.97
CA ASN A 148 3.38 -1.84 -12.66
C ASN A 148 3.24 -2.26 -11.21
N ILE A 149 2.94 -3.53 -10.98
CA ILE A 149 2.84 -4.11 -9.64
C ILE A 149 3.88 -5.21 -9.54
N MET A 150 4.78 -5.08 -8.57
CA MET A 150 5.75 -6.11 -8.21
C MET A 150 5.37 -6.66 -6.83
N ASN A 151 5.03 -7.95 -6.81
CA ASN A 151 4.69 -8.73 -5.64
C ASN A 151 5.94 -9.45 -5.14
N LEU A 152 6.36 -9.12 -3.93
CA LEU A 152 7.49 -9.77 -3.25
C LEU A 152 6.93 -10.78 -2.23
N PHE A 153 7.22 -12.05 -2.45
CA PHE A 153 6.77 -13.14 -1.58
C PHE A 153 7.80 -13.36 -0.49
N VAL A 154 7.35 -13.26 0.77
CA VAL A 154 8.17 -13.38 1.97
C VAL A 154 7.40 -14.25 2.96
N GLY A 155 7.71 -15.55 2.99
CA GLY A 155 6.92 -16.53 3.74
C GLY A 155 5.44 -16.49 3.33
N LYS A 156 4.52 -16.21 4.26
CA LYS A 156 3.07 -16.07 3.98
C LYS A 156 2.61 -14.63 3.71
N SER A 157 3.53 -13.71 3.43
CA SER A 157 3.20 -12.31 3.15
C SER A 157 3.59 -11.94 1.72
N VAL A 158 2.72 -11.17 1.05
CA VAL A 158 2.97 -10.61 -0.28
C VAL A 158 3.04 -9.10 -0.15
N TYR A 159 4.24 -8.54 -0.28
CA TYR A 159 4.45 -7.10 -0.30
C TYR A 159 4.29 -6.59 -1.72
N MET A 160 3.29 -5.74 -1.95
CA MET A 160 3.01 -5.17 -3.26
C MET A 160 3.67 -3.80 -3.38
N ILE A 161 4.54 -3.62 -4.36
CA ILE A 161 5.22 -2.35 -4.65
C ILE A 161 5.03 -1.97 -6.12
N SER A 162 5.14 -0.70 -6.46
CA SER A 162 4.97 -0.21 -7.83
C SER A 162 6.20 0.59 -8.30
N PRO A 163 7.34 -0.07 -8.58
CA PRO A 163 8.54 0.59 -9.08
C PRO A 163 8.32 1.09 -10.52
N ALA A 164 8.86 2.26 -10.86
CA ALA A 164 8.77 2.81 -12.22
C ALA A 164 9.59 1.99 -13.24
N ARG A 165 10.63 1.28 -12.78
CA ARG A 165 11.48 0.41 -13.61
C ARG A 165 11.55 -0.99 -13.00
N PRO A 166 10.46 -1.80 -13.10
CA PRO A 166 10.38 -3.08 -12.41
C PRO A 166 11.45 -4.08 -12.89
N LYS A 167 11.70 -4.17 -14.20
CA LYS A 167 12.72 -5.07 -14.77
C LYS A 167 14.14 -4.75 -14.25
N ALA A 168 14.47 -3.47 -14.10
CA ALA A 168 15.76 -3.04 -13.57
C ALA A 168 15.91 -3.36 -12.07
N LEU A 169 14.84 -3.17 -11.29
CA LEU A 169 14.81 -3.56 -9.88
C LEU A 169 14.95 -5.07 -9.72
N LEU A 170 14.23 -5.85 -10.52
CA LEU A 170 14.30 -7.32 -10.49
C LEU A 170 15.72 -7.83 -10.74
N LYS A 171 16.43 -7.25 -11.72
CA LYS A 171 17.84 -7.58 -11.98
C LYS A 171 18.73 -7.29 -10.77
N LYS A 172 18.48 -6.20 -10.04
CA LYS A 172 19.21 -5.89 -8.81
C LYS A 172 18.89 -6.88 -7.68
N LEU A 173 17.62 -7.30 -7.55
CA LEU A 173 17.21 -8.29 -6.54
C LEU A 173 17.83 -9.67 -6.83
N LYS A 174 17.76 -10.17 -8.07
CA LYS A 174 18.42 -11.40 -8.53
C LYS A 174 19.94 -11.40 -8.26
N ARG A 175 20.60 -10.25 -8.47
CA ARG A 175 22.05 -10.12 -8.18
C ARG A 175 22.38 -10.26 -6.69
N ARG A 176 21.45 -9.86 -5.80
CA ARG A 176 21.63 -9.90 -4.34
C ARG A 176 21.15 -11.20 -3.73
N ASN A 177 20.14 -11.84 -4.32
CA ASN A 177 19.65 -13.15 -3.95
C ASN A 177 19.61 -14.05 -5.19
N LYS A 178 20.59 -14.95 -5.32
CA LYS A 178 20.68 -15.88 -6.46
C LYS A 178 19.61 -16.97 -6.45
N GLY A 179 19.06 -17.32 -5.28
CA GLY A 179 17.97 -18.31 -5.16
C GLY A 179 16.59 -17.76 -5.47
N LEU A 180 16.49 -16.46 -5.76
CA LEU A 180 15.24 -15.77 -6.04
C LEU A 180 14.61 -16.28 -7.34
N THR A 181 13.42 -16.87 -7.22
CA THR A 181 12.57 -17.16 -8.40
C THR A 181 11.84 -15.90 -8.84
N ALA A 182 11.74 -15.67 -10.15
CA ALA A 182 11.11 -14.47 -10.66
C ALA A 182 10.21 -14.76 -11.86
N ARG A 183 9.06 -14.09 -11.93
CA ARG A 183 8.12 -14.18 -13.04
C ARG A 183 7.71 -12.79 -13.48
N ILE A 184 7.73 -12.55 -14.78
CA ILE A 184 7.20 -11.33 -15.40
C ILE A 184 5.92 -11.71 -16.15
N ILE A 185 4.83 -11.04 -15.81
CA ILE A 185 3.53 -11.14 -16.46
C ILE A 185 3.25 -9.80 -17.15
N GLU A 186 3.30 -9.78 -18.47
CA GLU A 186 2.92 -8.64 -19.30
C GLU A 186 1.43 -8.79 -19.65
N LEU A 187 0.62 -7.79 -19.29
CA LEU A 187 -0.82 -7.72 -19.57
C LEU A 187 -1.05 -6.75 -20.73
N ASN A 188 -1.78 -7.19 -21.76
CA ASN A 188 -2.08 -6.40 -22.96
C ASN A 188 -3.52 -6.62 -23.45
N SER A 189 -3.90 -5.91 -24.51
CA SER A 189 -5.21 -6.06 -25.18
C SER A 189 -5.45 -7.46 -25.75
N ARG A 190 -4.39 -8.24 -26.02
CA ARG A 190 -4.46 -9.58 -26.62
C ARG A 190 -4.45 -10.72 -25.60
N GLY A 191 -4.29 -10.42 -24.31
CA GLY A 191 -4.17 -11.42 -23.25
C GLY A 191 -2.99 -11.16 -22.32
N LYS A 192 -2.27 -12.24 -21.99
CA LYS A 192 -1.14 -12.24 -21.07
C LYS A 192 0.07 -12.93 -21.66
N ARG A 193 1.26 -12.39 -21.37
CA ARG A 193 2.54 -13.03 -21.71
C ARG A 193 3.33 -13.26 -20.43
N ILE A 194 3.64 -14.52 -20.15
CA ILE A 194 4.40 -14.92 -18.97
C ILE A 194 5.83 -15.20 -19.39
N ARG A 195 6.80 -14.69 -18.62
CA ARG A 195 8.23 -15.00 -18.74
C ARG A 195 8.77 -15.37 -17.38
N ASP A 196 9.10 -16.64 -17.21
CA ASP A 196 9.77 -17.11 -16.02
C ASP A 196 11.28 -16.84 -16.12
N LEU A 197 11.87 -16.38 -15.02
CA LEU A 197 13.28 -16.06 -14.87
C LEU A 197 13.81 -16.90 -13.72
N ASN A 198 14.53 -17.97 -14.05
CA ASN A 198 15.27 -18.79 -13.09
C ASN A 198 16.62 -18.18 -12.73
#